data_AF-A0A3S4I1X0-F1
#
_entry.id   AF-A0A3S4I1X0-F1
#
_cell.length_a   1.000
_cell.length_b   1.000
_cell.length_c   1.000
_cell.angle_alpha   90.00
_cell.angle_beta   90.00
_cell.angle_gamma   90.00
#
_symmetry.space_group_name_H-M   'P 1'
#
loop_
_entity.id
_entity.type
_entity.pdbx_description
1 polymer ?
#
loop_
_entity_poly.entity_id
_entity_poly.type
_entity_poly.pdbx_seq_one_letter_code
_entity_poly.pdbx_strand_id
1 'polypeptide(L)'
;MIFAKRYPLWDGANFVEDSWRREAGGGGRSRVLRNGGIFEQAGVNFSHVHGDAMPASATAHRPELAGRSFEAMGVSLVVHPHNPYIPTSHANVRFFIAEKPGADPVWWFGGGVRFNALLRL
;
A
#
# COMPACT_ATOMS: atom_id res chain seq x y z
N MET A 1 6.94 -3.79 -9.67
CA MET A 1 6.78 -2.38 -9.24
C MET A 1 7.92 -1.53 -9.78
N ILE A 2 7.58 -0.47 -10.53
CA ILE A 2 8.56 0.44 -11.17
C ILE A 2 9.37 1.23 -10.13
N PHE A 3 8.73 1.73 -9.06
CA PHE A 3 9.39 2.52 -8.00
C PHE A 3 10.58 1.79 -7.37
N ALA A 4 10.37 0.53 -7.01
CA ALA A 4 11.41 -0.30 -6.39
C ALA A 4 12.55 -0.71 -7.34
N LYS A 5 12.39 -0.52 -8.66
CA LYS A 5 13.48 -0.64 -9.64
C LYS A 5 14.16 0.70 -9.90
N ARG A 6 13.43 1.81 -9.76
CA ARG A 6 13.89 3.13 -10.18
C ARG A 6 14.64 3.89 -9.09
N TYR A 7 14.18 3.81 -7.83
CA TYR A 7 14.85 4.54 -6.74
C TYR A 7 16.30 4.11 -6.54
N PRO A 8 16.66 2.81 -6.58
CA PRO A 8 18.07 2.42 -6.45
C PRO A 8 18.99 3.03 -7.51
N LEU A 9 18.47 3.26 -8.73
CA LEU A 9 19.23 3.88 -9.81
C LEU A 9 19.48 5.39 -9.58
N TRP A 10 18.64 6.04 -8.79
CA TRP A 10 18.82 7.45 -8.42
C TRP A 10 19.62 7.61 -7.14
N ASP A 11 19.37 6.71 -6.19
CA ASP A 11 19.78 6.85 -4.81
C ASP A 11 21.12 6.17 -4.50
N GLY A 12 21.47 5.11 -5.23
CA GLY A 12 22.66 4.30 -4.99
C GLY A 12 22.49 3.23 -3.90
N ALA A 13 21.44 3.29 -3.07
CA ALA A 13 21.08 2.21 -2.14
C ALA A 13 19.99 1.27 -2.69
N ASN A 14 20.03 0.02 -2.25
CA ASN A 14 19.06 -1.00 -2.66
C ASN A 14 17.93 -1.15 -1.64
N PHE A 15 16.75 -1.53 -2.13
CA PHE A 15 15.67 -2.00 -1.28
C PHE A 15 15.99 -3.37 -0.69
N VAL A 16 15.72 -3.54 0.60
CA VAL A 16 15.59 -4.86 1.25
C VAL A 16 14.14 -5.29 1.15
N GLU A 17 13.89 -6.45 0.56
CA GLU A 17 12.55 -7.03 0.44
C GLU A 17 12.28 -8.00 1.60
N ASP A 18 11.09 -7.88 2.18
CA ASP A 18 10.51 -8.85 3.10
C ASP A 18 9.18 -9.35 2.51
N SER A 19 9.13 -10.66 2.26
CA SER A 19 7.94 -11.34 1.74
C SER A 19 7.22 -12.04 2.88
N TRP A 20 5.94 -11.75 3.05
CA TRP A 20 5.16 -12.24 4.17
C TRP A 20 3.83 -12.82 3.71
N ARG A 21 3.27 -13.71 4.53
CA ARG A 21 1.96 -14.34 4.34
C ARG A 21 1.09 -14.07 5.55
N ARG A 22 -0.22 -14.00 5.31
CA ARG A 22 -1.22 -13.85 6.37
C ARG A 22 -1.93 -15.18 6.56
N GLU A 23 -1.98 -15.68 7.80
CA GLU A 23 -2.66 -16.93 8.12
C GLU A 23 -4.12 -16.93 7.66
N ALA A 24 -4.80 -15.80 7.82
CA ALA A 24 -6.19 -15.60 7.41
C ALA A 24 -6.40 -15.39 5.89
N GLY A 25 -5.36 -15.52 5.06
CA GLY A 25 -5.45 -15.41 3.60
C GLY A 25 -4.63 -14.27 2.99
N GLY A 26 -3.89 -14.60 1.92
CA GLY A 26 -3.05 -13.71 1.14
C GLY A 26 -1.69 -13.39 1.77
N GLY A 27 -1.18 -12.19 1.49
CA GLY A 27 0.14 -11.74 1.95
C GLY A 27 0.60 -10.46 1.27
N GLY A 28 1.92 -10.28 1.22
CA GLY A 28 2.50 -9.10 0.61
C GLY A 28 4.02 -9.11 0.53
N ARG A 29 4.55 -8.01 0.00
CA ARG A 29 5.98 -7.72 -0.08
C ARG A 29 6.21 -6.31 0.40
N SER A 30 6.99 -6.18 1.45
CA SER A 30 7.48 -4.91 1.96
C SER A 30 8.86 -4.66 1.39
N ARG A 31 9.12 -3.46 0.85
CA ARG A 31 10.47 -3.10 0.39
C ARG A 31 10.89 -1.83 1.09
N VAL A 32 12.00 -1.88 1.81
CA VAL A 32 12.53 -0.72 2.54
C VAL A 32 13.96 -0.43 2.08
N LEU A 33 14.20 0.81 1.65
CA LEU A 33 15.50 1.40 1.42
C LEU A 33 15.78 2.33 2.60
N ARG A 34 16.97 2.25 3.19
CA ARG A 34 17.43 3.11 4.29
C ARG A 34 18.82 3.63 3.99
N ASN A 35 19.14 4.80 4.52
CA ASN A 35 20.48 5.41 4.46
C ASN A 35 20.99 5.51 3.01
N GLY A 36 20.12 6.02 2.14
CA GLY A 36 20.39 6.26 0.73
C GLY A 36 21.14 7.55 0.46
N GLY A 37 21.56 7.75 -0.80
CA GLY A 37 22.21 9.01 -1.20
C GLY A 37 21.24 10.19 -1.29
N ILE A 38 19.97 9.94 -1.57
CA ILE A 38 18.90 10.94 -1.69
C ILE A 38 17.84 10.73 -0.61
N PHE A 39 17.47 9.48 -0.35
CA PHE A 39 16.41 9.08 0.55
C PHE A 39 16.98 8.62 1.89
N GLU A 40 16.60 9.30 2.97
CA GLU A 40 16.82 8.81 4.33
C GLU A 40 16.13 7.45 4.50
N GLN A 41 14.88 7.38 4.05
CA GLN A 41 14.11 6.15 4.03
C GLN A 41 13.07 6.18 2.92
N ALA A 42 12.93 5.06 2.20
CA ALA A 42 11.82 4.84 1.28
C ALA A 42 11.18 3.48 1.53
N GLY A 43 9.86 3.43 1.62
CA GLY A 43 9.06 2.22 1.67
C GLY A 43 8.24 2.09 0.40
N VAL A 44 8.24 0.92 -0.25
CA VAL A 44 7.36 0.62 -1.38
C VAL A 44 6.78 -0.77 -1.18
N ASN A 45 5.51 -0.83 -0.80
CA ASN A 45 4.87 -2.04 -0.33
C ASN A 45 3.78 -2.48 -1.29
N PHE A 46 3.63 -3.79 -1.43
CA PHE A 46 2.51 -4.43 -2.10
C PHE A 46 1.84 -5.39 -1.13
N SER A 47 0.51 -5.43 -1.17
CA SER A 47 -0.25 -6.47 -0.51
C SER A 47 -1.40 -6.94 -1.40
N HIS A 48 -1.75 -8.21 -1.21
CA HIS A 48 -2.98 -8.81 -1.70
C HIS A 48 -3.46 -9.76 -0.62
N VAL A 49 -4.52 -9.36 0.07
CA VAL A 49 -5.11 -10.10 1.18
C VAL A 49 -6.54 -10.48 0.83
N HIS A 50 -6.98 -11.63 1.31
CA HIS A 50 -8.33 -12.11 1.09
C HIS A 50 -8.85 -12.81 2.35
N GLY A 51 -10.15 -13.10 2.38
CA GLY A 51 -10.78 -13.87 3.45
C GLY A 51 -12.24 -14.16 3.17
N ASP A 52 -12.77 -15.15 3.88
CA ASP A 52 -14.14 -15.66 3.64
C ASP A 52 -15.24 -14.78 4.23
N ALA A 53 -14.87 -13.89 5.16
CA ALA A 53 -15.81 -12.98 5.81
C ALA A 53 -15.20 -11.59 6.06
N MET A 54 -16.02 -10.56 5.85
CA MET A 54 -15.68 -9.18 6.18
C MET A 54 -15.50 -8.97 7.70
N PRO A 55 -14.49 -8.19 8.13
CA PRO A 55 -14.38 -7.77 9.52
C PRO A 55 -15.60 -6.97 9.97
N ALA A 56 -16.03 -7.15 11.23
CA ALA A 56 -17.20 -6.45 11.78
C ALA A 56 -17.10 -4.92 11.69
N SER A 57 -15.89 -4.37 11.79
CA SER A 57 -15.63 -2.94 11.63
C SER A 57 -15.93 -2.42 10.22
N ALA A 58 -15.79 -3.27 9.19
CA ALA A 58 -16.04 -2.89 7.81
C ALA A 58 -17.53 -2.97 7.44
N THR A 59 -18.31 -3.82 8.12
CA THR A 59 -19.74 -3.98 7.88
C THR A 59 -20.59 -2.98 8.67
N ALA A 60 -20.06 -2.37 9.74
CA ALA A 60 -20.78 -1.45 10.60
C ALA A 60 -21.45 -0.27 9.86
N HIS A 61 -20.82 0.22 8.79
CA HIS A 61 -21.34 1.30 7.95
C HIS A 61 -21.70 0.84 6.53
N ARG A 62 -21.60 -0.46 6.25
CA ARG A 62 -21.79 -1.06 4.92
C ARG A 62 -22.45 -2.44 5.05
N PRO A 63 -23.73 -2.49 5.45
CA PRO A 63 -24.45 -3.75 5.68
C PRO A 63 -24.50 -4.64 4.44
N GLU A 64 -24.41 -4.07 3.23
CA GLU A 64 -24.32 -4.79 1.96
C GLU A 64 -23.07 -5.70 1.83
N LEU A 65 -22.06 -5.48 2.69
CA LEU A 65 -20.85 -6.30 2.75
C LEU A 65 -20.96 -7.49 3.70
N ALA A 66 -22.04 -7.59 4.49
CA ALA A 66 -22.21 -8.67 5.46
C ALA A 66 -22.35 -10.03 4.77
N GLY A 67 -21.59 -11.01 5.27
CA GLY A 67 -21.58 -12.39 4.73
C GLY A 67 -20.96 -12.53 3.34
N ARG A 68 -20.19 -11.53 2.88
CA ARG A 68 -19.37 -11.59 1.67
C ARG A 68 -17.95 -12.04 1.99
N SER A 69 -17.34 -12.81 1.10
CA SER A 69 -15.88 -12.95 1.02
C SER A 69 -15.29 -11.67 0.44
N PHE A 70 -13.99 -11.45 0.64
CA PHE A 70 -13.34 -10.24 0.16
C PHE A 70 -11.93 -10.48 -0.37
N GLU A 71 -11.51 -9.60 -1.27
CA GLU A 71 -10.13 -9.38 -1.64
C GLU A 71 -9.80 -7.89 -1.58
N ALA A 72 -8.61 -7.59 -1.07
CA ALA A 72 -8.05 -6.24 -1.05
C ALA A 72 -6.60 -6.30 -1.50
N MET A 73 -6.25 -5.51 -2.51
CA MET A 73 -4.90 -5.44 -3.03
C MET A 73 -4.48 -4.00 -3.30
N GLY A 74 -3.19 -3.74 -3.22
CA GLY A 74 -2.70 -2.40 -3.53
C GLY A 74 -1.20 -2.26 -3.43
N VAL A 75 -0.75 -1.10 -3.89
CA VAL A 75 0.61 -0.60 -3.72
C VAL A 75 0.56 0.66 -2.86
N SER A 76 1.44 0.75 -1.87
CA SER A 76 1.67 1.98 -1.12
C SER A 76 3.14 2.34 -1.11
N LEU A 77 3.45 3.62 -1.02
CA LEU A 77 4.81 4.10 -0.82
C LEU A 77 4.82 5.33 0.07
N VAL A 78 5.88 5.44 0.88
CA VAL A 78 6.26 6.64 1.62
C VAL A 78 7.74 6.86 1.38
N VAL A 79 8.13 8.09 1.07
CA VAL A 79 9.51 8.45 0.78
C VAL A 79 9.90 9.68 1.57
N HIS A 80 10.99 9.56 2.32
CA HIS A 80 11.62 10.60 3.12
C HIS A 80 12.98 10.93 2.53
N PRO A 81 13.11 12.04 1.78
CA PRO A 81 14.39 12.56 1.32
C PRO A 81 15.22 13.12 2.48
N HIS A 82 16.55 13.06 2.38
CA HIS A 82 17.44 13.78 3.29
C HIS A 82 17.35 15.30 3.14
N ASN A 83 17.20 15.76 1.90
CA ASN A 83 17.20 17.18 1.57
C ASN A 83 15.83 17.81 1.94
N PRO A 84 15.75 18.79 2.85
CA PRO A 84 14.49 19.41 3.28
C PRO A 84 13.75 20.18 2.18
N TYR A 85 14.42 20.48 1.07
CA TYR A 85 13.83 21.08 -0.13
C TYR A 85 13.11 20.06 -1.02
N ILE A 86 13.28 18.76 -0.77
CA ILE A 86 12.54 17.70 -1.45
C ILE A 86 11.44 17.23 -0.49
N PRO A 87 10.15 17.32 -0.88
CA PRO A 87 9.06 16.97 0.03
C PRO A 87 9.03 15.47 0.32
N THR A 88 8.62 15.14 1.55
CA THR A 88 8.17 13.77 1.84
C THR A 88 6.95 13.49 0.96
N SER A 89 6.91 12.31 0.34
CA SER A 89 5.79 11.92 -0.53
C SER A 89 5.15 10.62 -0.08
N HIS A 90 3.83 10.55 -0.20
CA HIS A 90 3.04 9.35 0.04
C HIS A 90 2.13 9.10 -1.15
N ALA A 91 2.09 7.87 -1.64
CA ALA A 91 1.13 7.45 -2.64
C ALA A 91 0.55 6.08 -2.31
N ASN A 92 -0.72 5.90 -2.63
CA ASN A 92 -1.38 4.60 -2.56
C ASN A 92 -2.35 4.44 -3.73
N VAL A 93 -2.38 3.24 -4.30
CA VAL A 93 -3.43 2.79 -5.22
C VAL A 93 -3.86 1.41 -4.74
N ARG A 94 -5.17 1.21 -4.57
CA ARG A 94 -5.75 -0.02 -4.06
C ARG A 94 -7.05 -0.35 -4.77
N PHE A 95 -7.34 -1.63 -4.83
CA PHE A 95 -8.56 -2.22 -5.32
C PHE A 95 -9.16 -3.10 -4.23
N PHE A 96 -10.48 -3.06 -4.11
CA PHE A 96 -11.25 -3.88 -3.19
C PHE A 96 -12.43 -4.49 -3.94
N ILE A 97 -12.72 -5.76 -3.65
CA ILE A 97 -13.91 -6.48 -4.11
C ILE A 97 -14.46 -7.36 -2.99
N ALA A 98 -15.79 -7.43 -2.90
CA ALA A 98 -16.51 -8.33 -2.01
C ALA A 98 -17.60 -9.10 -2.77
N GLU A 99 -17.62 -10.42 -2.59
CA GLU A 99 -18.42 -11.34 -3.37
C GLU A 99 -19.31 -12.21 -2.49
N LYS A 100 -20.47 -12.60 -3.02
CA LYS A 100 -21.38 -13.55 -2.39
C LYS A 100 -22.14 -14.30 -3.48
N PRO A 101 -22.28 -15.64 -3.39
CA PRO A 101 -23.06 -16.40 -4.36
C PRO A 101 -24.49 -15.84 -4.50
N GLY A 102 -24.93 -15.66 -5.74
CA GLY A 102 -26.28 -15.16 -6.05
C GLY A 102 -26.50 -13.66 -5.81
N ALA A 103 -25.44 -12.87 -5.61
CA ALA A 103 -25.52 -11.42 -5.50
C ALA A 103 -24.42 -10.75 -6.32
N ASP A 104 -24.69 -9.56 -6.88
CA ASP A 104 -23.68 -8.79 -7.60
C ASP A 104 -22.50 -8.42 -6.69
N PRO A 105 -21.26 -8.39 -7.22
CA PRO A 105 -20.09 -8.01 -6.44
C PRO A 105 -20.10 -6.53 -6.09
N VAL A 106 -19.59 -6.19 -4.90
CA VAL A 106 -19.38 -4.81 -4.47
C VAL A 106 -17.89 -4.51 -4.56
N TRP A 107 -17.50 -3.50 -5.33
CA TRP A 107 -16.10 -3.19 -5.57
C TRP A 107 -15.85 -1.68 -5.70
N TRP A 108 -14.62 -1.28 -5.43
CA TRP A 108 -14.17 0.09 -5.66
C TRP A 108 -12.64 0.16 -5.76
N PHE A 109 -12.16 1.19 -6.45
CA PHE A 109 -10.78 1.63 -6.35
C PHE A 109 -10.63 2.69 -5.27
N GLY A 110 -9.45 2.79 -4.70
CA GLY A 110 -9.07 3.87 -3.81
C GLY A 110 -7.62 4.25 -4.01
N GLY A 111 -7.29 5.48 -3.64
CA GLY A 111 -5.91 5.91 -3.75
C GLY A 111 -5.76 7.41 -3.61
N GLY A 112 -4.54 7.86 -3.82
CA GLY A 112 -4.17 9.26 -3.80
C GLY A 112 -2.67 9.44 -3.68
N VAL A 113 -2.22 10.65 -3.99
CA VAL A 113 -0.83 11.08 -3.84
C VAL A 113 -0.84 12.36 -3.02
N ARG A 114 0.05 12.44 -2.03
CA ARG A 114 0.26 13.65 -1.23
C ARG A 114 1.74 13.95 -1.10
N PHE A 115 2.06 15.24 -1.09
CA PHE A 115 3.39 15.77 -0.83
C PHE A 115 3.32 16.62 0.43
N ASN A 116 4.30 16.47 1.31
CA ASN A 116 4.46 17.29 2.50
C ASN A 116 5.81 18.00 2.43
N ALA A 117 5.78 19.30 2.21
CA ALA A 117 6.97 20.14 2.24
C ALA A 117 7.20 20.63 3.67
N LEU A 118 8.42 20.42 4.19
CA LEU A 118 8.78 20.84 5.55
C LEU A 118 9.17 22.32 5.65
N LEU A 119 9.41 22.99 4.51
CA LEU A 119 9.78 24.41 4.50
C LEU A 119 8.57 25.28 4.88
N ARG A 120 8.57 25.71 6.14
CA ARG A 120 7.98 26.98 6.57
C ARG A 120 9.01 28.06 6.24
N LEU A 121 8.75 28.87 5.22
CA LEU A 121 9.39 30.18 5.09
C LEU A 121 8.84 31.11 6.17
#